data_AF-A0A1U9NM13-F1
#
_entry.id   AF-A0A1U9NM13-F1
#
_cell.length_a   1.000
_cell.length_b   1.000
_cell.length_c   1.000
_cell.angle_alpha   90.00
_cell.angle_beta   90.00
_cell.angle_gamma   90.00
#
_symmetry.space_group_name_H-M   'P 1'
#
loop_
_entity.id
_entity.type
_entity.pdbx_description
1 polymer ?
#
loop_
_entity_poly.entity_id
_entity_poly.type
_entity_poly.pdbx_seq_one_letter_code
_entity_poly.pdbx_strand_id
1 'polypeptide(L)'
;MAMTRDEIFDEVQEVLVDALGLDDDEVTPEATLMGDLGAESIDFLDIVFRLEKAFGIKIPREELFPAESLMSNPEYVSNGKLTDKGLAELKDKMPHTDLSDFENDPDVNKIADLFTVDSIVNFVELKQKAA
;
A
#
# COMPACT_ATOMS: atom_id res chain seq x y z
N MET A 1 -15.30 -18.97 4.92
CA MET A 1 -15.22 -18.08 6.11
C MET A 1 -14.21 -17.03 5.73
N ALA A 2 -14.51 -15.73 5.93
CA ALA A 2 -13.49 -14.71 5.72
C ALA A 2 -12.35 -14.96 6.73
N MET A 3 -11.10 -14.86 6.28
CA MET A 3 -9.96 -14.91 7.18
C MET A 3 -10.08 -13.78 8.22
N THR A 4 -9.62 -14.03 9.43
CA THR A 4 -9.50 -13.00 10.46
C THR A 4 -8.36 -12.03 10.13
N ARG A 5 -8.37 -10.82 10.72
CA ARG A 5 -7.32 -9.82 10.50
C ARG A 5 -5.94 -10.37 10.89
N ASP A 6 -5.86 -11.13 11.98
CA ASP A 6 -4.63 -11.77 12.43
C ASP A 6 -4.12 -12.77 11.39
N GLU A 7 -4.99 -13.65 10.86
CA GLU A 7 -4.61 -14.58 9.78
C GLU A 7 -4.17 -13.86 8.49
N ILE A 8 -4.77 -12.72 8.17
CA ILE A 8 -4.35 -11.89 7.03
C ILE A 8 -2.98 -11.27 7.31
N PHE A 9 -2.74 -10.78 8.53
CA PHE A 9 -1.45 -10.23 8.91
C PHE A 9 -0.35 -11.28 8.84
N ASP A 10 -0.55 -12.47 9.39
CA ASP A 10 0.43 -13.57 9.34
C ASP A 10 0.79 -13.94 7.89
N GLU A 11 -0.20 -14.06 7.02
CA GLU A 11 0.02 -14.40 5.61
C GLU A 11 0.66 -13.23 4.82
N VAL A 12 0.25 -11.98 5.09
CA VAL A 12 0.92 -10.80 4.51
C VAL A 12 2.38 -10.72 4.97
N GLN A 13 2.64 -10.99 6.25
CA GLN A 13 3.98 -11.01 6.82
C GLN A 13 4.85 -12.04 6.11
N GLU A 14 4.35 -13.28 5.96
CA GLU A 14 5.06 -14.33 5.22
C GLU A 14 5.36 -13.90 3.78
N VAL A 15 4.38 -13.31 3.09
CA VAL A 15 4.57 -12.81 1.72
C VAL A 15 5.65 -11.73 1.64
N LEU A 16 5.68 -10.79 2.59
CA LEU A 16 6.66 -9.69 2.61
C LEU A 16 8.07 -10.20 2.94
N VAL A 17 8.21 -11.09 3.91
CA VAL A 17 9.46 -11.78 4.26
C VAL A 17 10.03 -12.50 3.03
N ASP A 18 9.19 -13.24 2.32
CA ASP A 18 9.63 -14.07 1.19
C ASP A 18 9.87 -13.26 -0.10
N ALA A 19 9.20 -12.12 -0.26
CA ALA A 19 9.41 -11.20 -1.38
C ALA A 19 10.66 -10.31 -1.19
N LEU A 20 10.88 -9.80 0.02
CA LEU A 20 11.94 -8.84 0.32
C LEU A 20 13.20 -9.51 0.89
N GLY A 21 13.11 -10.77 1.30
CA GLY A 21 14.21 -11.50 1.93
C GLY A 21 14.57 -10.98 3.32
N LEU A 22 13.57 -10.54 4.07
CA LEU A 22 13.69 -9.97 5.43
C LEU A 22 13.36 -11.03 6.50
N ASP A 23 13.67 -10.75 7.75
CA ASP A 23 13.25 -11.59 8.87
C ASP A 23 11.83 -11.23 9.35
N ASP A 24 11.11 -12.18 9.97
CA ASP A 24 9.74 -11.95 10.45
C ASP A 24 9.65 -10.83 11.49
N ASP A 25 10.72 -10.60 12.25
CA ASP A 25 10.79 -9.55 13.27
C ASP A 25 10.93 -8.14 12.68
N GLU A 26 11.35 -8.00 11.43
CA GLU A 26 11.43 -6.70 10.74
C GLU A 26 10.06 -6.23 10.24
N VAL A 27 9.16 -7.17 9.94
CA VAL A 27 7.85 -6.89 9.35
C VAL A 27 6.84 -6.58 10.46
N THR A 28 6.82 -5.32 10.90
CA THR A 28 5.85 -4.81 11.88
C THR A 28 4.66 -4.12 11.21
N PRO A 29 3.47 -4.06 11.84
CA PRO A 29 2.30 -3.39 11.27
C PRO A 29 2.56 -1.94 10.84
N GLU A 30 3.38 -1.22 11.60
CA GLU A 30 3.71 0.19 11.37
C GLU A 30 4.85 0.39 10.37
N ALA A 31 5.59 -0.69 10.02
CA ALA A 31 6.71 -0.59 9.09
C ALA A 31 6.24 -0.16 7.70
N THR A 32 6.93 0.83 7.15
CA THR A 32 6.73 1.30 5.78
C THR A 32 7.43 0.37 4.80
N LEU A 33 6.75 0.00 3.71
CA LEU A 33 7.30 -0.90 2.69
C LEU A 33 8.58 -0.33 2.06
N MET A 34 8.59 0.95 1.67
CA MET A 34 9.76 1.58 1.04
C MET A 34 10.79 2.10 2.05
N GLY A 35 10.33 2.64 3.18
CA GLY A 35 11.20 3.33 4.15
C GLY A 35 11.89 2.38 5.11
N ASP A 36 11.13 1.52 5.77
CA ASP A 36 11.63 0.59 6.79
C ASP A 36 12.04 -0.76 6.18
N LEU A 37 11.21 -1.32 5.29
CA LEU A 37 11.47 -2.62 4.67
C LEU A 37 12.30 -2.54 3.38
N GLY A 38 12.58 -1.33 2.89
CA GLY A 38 13.46 -1.10 1.74
C GLY A 38 12.93 -1.62 0.40
N ALA A 39 11.63 -1.85 0.26
CA ALA A 39 11.01 -2.30 -0.98
C ALA A 39 11.17 -1.27 -2.11
N GLU A 40 11.67 -1.71 -3.26
CA GLU A 40 11.75 -0.93 -4.47
C GLU A 40 10.55 -1.18 -5.38
N SER A 41 10.32 -0.31 -6.38
CA SER A 41 9.18 -0.43 -7.30
C SER A 41 9.01 -1.80 -7.97
N ILE A 42 10.11 -2.55 -8.13
CA ILE A 42 10.08 -3.92 -8.68
C ILE A 42 9.57 -4.95 -7.67
N ASP A 43 9.89 -4.79 -6.39
CA ASP A 43 9.52 -5.73 -5.33
C ASP A 43 8.01 -5.73 -5.11
N PHE A 44 7.36 -4.57 -5.23
CA PHE A 44 5.90 -4.49 -5.19
C PHE A 44 5.23 -5.35 -6.27
N LEU A 45 5.83 -5.51 -7.46
CA LEU A 45 5.25 -6.39 -8.47
C LEU A 45 5.24 -7.85 -8.00
N ASP A 46 6.28 -8.27 -7.27
CA ASP A 46 6.39 -9.62 -6.71
C ASP A 46 5.47 -9.80 -5.49
N ILE A 47 5.49 -8.84 -4.56
CA ILE A 47 4.58 -8.80 -3.40
C ILE A 47 3.14 -8.97 -3.86
N VAL A 48 2.74 -8.23 -4.88
CA VAL A 48 1.37 -8.22 -5.39
C VAL A 48 1.00 -9.54 -6.01
N PHE A 49 1.86 -10.08 -6.85
CA PHE A 49 1.66 -11.38 -7.45
C PHE A 49 1.50 -12.48 -6.37
N ARG A 50 2.30 -12.40 -5.30
CA ARG A 50 2.20 -13.32 -4.15
C ARG A 50 0.91 -13.11 -3.34
N LEU A 51 0.52 -11.88 -3.04
CA LEU A 51 -0.73 -11.54 -2.36
C LEU A 51 -1.95 -12.03 -3.17
N GLU A 52 -1.99 -11.75 -4.47
CA GLU A 52 -3.05 -12.23 -5.37
C GLU A 52 -3.16 -13.77 -5.33
N LYS A 53 -2.02 -14.48 -5.29
CA LYS A 53 -1.98 -15.93 -5.24
C LYS A 53 -2.38 -16.49 -3.86
N ALA A 54 -1.91 -15.88 -2.78
CA ALA A 54 -2.19 -16.29 -1.40
C ALA A 54 -3.67 -16.11 -1.05
N PHE A 55 -4.22 -14.94 -1.36
CA PHE A 55 -5.60 -14.57 -1.00
C PHE A 55 -6.61 -14.82 -2.12
N GLY A 56 -6.18 -15.18 -3.33
CA GLY A 56 -7.07 -15.38 -4.49
C GLY A 56 -7.76 -14.10 -4.96
N ILE A 57 -7.20 -12.94 -4.64
CA ILE A 57 -7.74 -11.62 -5.00
C ILE A 57 -7.10 -11.09 -6.28
N LYS A 58 -7.69 -10.03 -6.86
CA LYS A 58 -7.07 -9.27 -7.95
C LYS A 58 -6.72 -7.87 -7.47
N ILE A 59 -5.47 -7.50 -7.67
CA ILE A 59 -4.91 -6.22 -7.25
C ILE A 59 -4.36 -5.52 -8.50
N PRO A 60 -5.12 -4.57 -9.08
CA PRO A 60 -4.62 -3.80 -10.20
C PRO A 60 -3.49 -2.87 -9.74
N ARG A 61 -2.47 -2.73 -10.59
CA ARG A 61 -1.28 -1.91 -10.33
C ARG A 61 -1.60 -0.47 -9.89
N GLU A 62 -2.68 0.12 -10.40
CA GLU A 62 -3.13 1.47 -10.02
C GLU A 62 -3.56 1.60 -8.55
N GLU A 63 -4.05 0.52 -7.93
CA GLU A 63 -4.42 0.53 -6.50
C GLU A 63 -3.18 0.41 -5.59
N LEU A 64 -2.10 -0.18 -6.09
CA LEU A 64 -0.82 -0.30 -5.38
C LEU A 64 0.10 0.89 -5.57
N PHE A 65 0.12 1.45 -6.78
CA PHE A 65 0.98 2.57 -7.13
C PHE A 65 0.17 3.75 -7.65
N PRO A 66 -0.79 4.29 -6.88
CA PRO A 66 -1.44 5.54 -7.26
C PRO A 66 -0.42 6.66 -7.37
N ALA A 67 0.71 6.61 -6.63
CA ALA A 67 1.81 7.56 -6.73
C ALA A 67 2.28 7.78 -8.18
N GLU A 68 2.45 6.73 -8.97
CA GLU A 68 2.90 6.84 -10.36
C GLU A 68 1.86 7.55 -11.23
N SER A 69 0.58 7.20 -11.07
CA SER A 69 -0.54 7.86 -11.79
C SER A 69 -0.70 9.32 -11.37
N LEU A 70 -0.59 9.60 -10.07
CA LEU A 70 -0.66 10.94 -9.50
C LEU A 70 0.48 11.82 -9.99
N MET A 71 1.71 11.31 -10.00
CA MET A 71 2.89 12.03 -10.49
C MET A 71 2.90 12.23 -12.01
N SER A 72 2.23 11.35 -12.76
CA SER A 72 2.12 11.50 -14.21
C SER A 72 1.20 12.66 -14.63
N ASN A 73 0.27 13.06 -13.76
CA ASN A 73 -0.68 14.13 -14.05
C ASN A 73 -0.27 15.46 -13.39
N PRO A 74 0.07 16.50 -14.19
CA PRO A 74 0.44 17.81 -13.65
C PRO A 74 -0.70 18.55 -12.94
N GLU A 75 -1.97 18.12 -13.10
CA GLU A 75 -3.08 18.66 -12.31
C GLU A 75 -3.12 18.12 -10.88
N TYR A 76 -2.52 16.95 -10.64
CA TYR A 76 -2.55 16.26 -9.36
C TYR A 76 -1.36 16.62 -8.47
N VAL A 77 -0.23 17.02 -9.06
CA VAL A 77 0.97 17.44 -8.33
C VAL A 77 1.31 18.90 -8.64
N SER A 78 1.48 19.71 -7.60
CA SER A 78 1.96 21.08 -7.71
C SER A 78 3.00 21.38 -6.65
N ASN A 79 4.15 21.92 -7.08
CA ASN A 79 5.23 22.34 -6.19
C ASN A 79 5.72 21.24 -5.21
N GLY A 80 5.76 19.99 -5.68
CA GLY A 80 6.16 18.83 -4.87
C GLY A 80 5.09 18.33 -3.91
N LYS A 81 3.85 18.82 -3.99
CA LYS A 81 2.73 18.37 -3.15
C LYS A 81 1.53 17.95 -4.00
N LEU A 82 0.67 17.07 -3.49
CA LEU A 82 -0.60 16.80 -4.11
C LEU A 82 -1.54 18.01 -3.99
N THR A 83 -2.24 18.30 -5.08
CA THR A 83 -3.32 19.30 -5.12
C THR A 83 -4.60 18.73 -4.51
N ASP A 84 -5.63 19.55 -4.29
CA ASP A 84 -6.94 19.07 -3.85
C ASP A 84 -7.50 17.96 -4.76
N LYS A 85 -7.23 18.04 -6.07
CA LYS A 85 -7.62 16.99 -7.04
C LYS A 85 -6.81 15.71 -6.84
N GLY A 86 -5.49 15.83 -6.71
CA GLY A 86 -4.61 14.68 -6.49
C GLY A 86 -4.92 13.97 -5.17
N LEU A 87 -5.23 14.73 -4.12
CA LEU A 87 -5.63 14.19 -2.83
C LEU A 87 -7.00 13.48 -2.90
N ALA A 88 -7.97 14.04 -3.63
CA ALA A 88 -9.25 13.40 -3.86
C ALA A 88 -9.11 12.07 -4.62
N GLU A 89 -8.27 12.03 -5.66
CA GLU A 89 -7.96 10.80 -6.40
C GLU A 89 -7.25 9.77 -5.52
N LEU A 90 -6.28 10.18 -4.70
CA LEU A 90 -5.60 9.30 -3.75
C LEU A 90 -6.60 8.68 -2.76
N LYS A 91 -7.51 9.49 -2.20
CA LYS A 91 -8.57 9.04 -1.30
C LYS A 91 -9.53 8.05 -1.95
N ASP A 92 -9.90 8.29 -3.20
CA ASP A 92 -10.80 7.41 -3.96
C ASP A 92 -10.15 6.04 -4.21
N LYS A 93 -8.84 6.04 -4.53
CA LYS A 93 -8.06 4.82 -4.78
C LYS A 93 -7.68 4.08 -3.49
N MET A 94 -7.54 4.80 -2.37
CA MET A 94 -7.13 4.25 -1.07
C MET A 94 -8.14 4.54 0.04
N PRO A 95 -9.38 4.03 -0.05
CA PRO A 95 -10.39 4.23 1.00
C PRO A 95 -10.06 3.48 2.30
N HIS A 96 -9.06 2.59 2.28
CA HIS A 96 -8.61 1.74 3.38
C HIS A 96 -7.39 2.29 4.13
N THR A 97 -6.82 3.41 3.66
CA THR A 97 -5.63 4.03 4.25
C THR A 97 -6.02 5.29 5.01
N ASP A 98 -5.51 5.45 6.22
CA ASP A 98 -5.68 6.72 6.94
C ASP A 98 -4.77 7.78 6.29
N LEU A 99 -5.40 8.78 5.70
CA LEU A 99 -4.70 9.88 5.02
C LEU A 99 -4.66 11.14 5.88
N SER A 100 -5.18 11.12 7.11
CA SER A 100 -5.42 12.32 7.91
C SER A 100 -4.15 13.15 8.11
N ASP A 101 -3.05 12.50 8.45
CA ASP A 101 -1.74 13.17 8.60
C ASP A 101 -1.19 13.67 7.26
N PHE A 102 -1.40 12.89 6.20
CA PHE A 102 -0.98 13.26 4.85
C PHE A 102 -1.76 14.46 4.29
N GLU A 103 -3.06 14.60 4.61
CA GLU A 103 -3.86 15.77 4.19
C GLU A 103 -3.31 17.09 4.74
N ASN A 104 -2.72 17.06 5.93
CA ASN A 104 -2.14 18.25 6.55
C ASN A 104 -0.85 18.69 5.86
N ASP A 105 -0.10 17.75 5.29
CA ASP A 105 1.12 18.02 4.52
C ASP A 105 1.28 17.02 3.37
N PRO A 106 0.57 17.24 2.23
CA PRO A 106 0.44 16.26 1.15
C PRO A 106 1.68 16.25 0.25
N ASP A 107 2.87 16.09 0.83
CA ASP A 107 4.13 16.04 0.12
C ASP A 107 4.24 14.73 -0.66
N VAL A 108 4.61 14.79 -1.94
CA VAL A 108 4.71 13.59 -2.77
C VAL A 108 5.74 12.59 -2.24
N ASN A 109 6.76 13.05 -1.51
CA ASN A 109 7.74 12.17 -0.89
C ASN A 109 7.15 11.37 0.28
N LYS A 110 6.09 11.87 0.91
CA LYS A 110 5.38 11.20 2.01
C LYS A 110 4.34 10.18 1.55
N ILE A 111 4.08 10.10 0.23
CA ILE A 111 3.15 9.10 -0.29
C ILE A 111 3.68 7.68 0.00
N ALA A 112 5.01 7.49 0.00
CA ALA A 112 5.63 6.23 0.36
C ALA A 112 5.32 5.79 1.81
N ASP A 113 5.21 6.75 2.74
CA ASP A 113 4.93 6.48 4.16
C ASP A 113 3.52 5.93 4.40
N LEU A 114 2.61 6.12 3.44
CA LEU A 114 1.25 5.59 3.51
C LEU A 114 1.17 4.07 3.28
N PHE A 115 2.21 3.51 2.69
CA PHE A 115 2.30 2.08 2.36
C PHE A 115 2.97 1.31 3.48
N THR A 116 2.24 1.13 4.57
CA THR A 116 2.67 0.29 5.69
C THR A 116 2.18 -1.15 5.52
N VAL A 117 2.75 -2.06 6.30
CA VAL A 117 2.25 -3.44 6.41
C VAL A 117 0.77 -3.45 6.78
N ASP A 118 0.35 -2.61 7.73
CA ASP A 118 -1.06 -2.49 8.13
C ASP A 118 -1.95 -2.02 6.97
N SER A 119 -1.49 -1.07 6.15
CA SER A 119 -2.23 -0.63 4.95
C SER A 119 -2.47 -1.79 3.99
N ILE A 120 -1.49 -2.70 3.79
CA ILE A 120 -1.66 -3.89 2.95
C ILE A 120 -2.65 -4.88 3.58
N VAL A 121 -2.58 -5.11 4.89
CA VAL A 121 -3.53 -5.97 5.60
C VAL A 121 -4.95 -5.43 5.48
N ASN A 122 -5.16 -4.13 5.70
CA ASN A 122 -6.46 -3.48 5.54
C ASN A 122 -6.97 -3.56 4.10
N PHE A 123 -6.08 -3.42 3.12
CA PHE A 123 -6.41 -3.57 1.71
C PHE A 123 -6.89 -4.99 1.38
N VAL A 124 -6.13 -6.01 1.78
CA VAL A 124 -6.48 -7.42 1.57
C VAL A 124 -7.79 -7.76 2.27
N GLU A 125 -7.98 -7.30 3.49
CA GLU A 125 -9.22 -7.48 4.25
C GLU A 125 -10.43 -6.89 3.50
N LEU A 126 -10.28 -5.67 2.96
CA LEU A 126 -11.31 -5.02 2.16
C LEU A 126 -11.61 -5.79 0.86
N LYS A 127 -10.58 -6.29 0.17
CA LYS A 127 -10.74 -7.09 -1.05
C LYS A 127 -11.43 -8.42 -0.76
N GLN A 128 -11.10 -9.11 0.32
CA GLN A 128 -11.79 -10.34 0.74
C GLN A 128 -13.24 -10.09 1.13
N LYS A 129 -13.57 -8.94 1.73
CA LYS A 129 -14.96 -8.56 2.03
C LYS A 129 -15.76 -8.20 0.77
N ALA A 130 -15.09 -7.76 -0.29
CA ALA A 130 -15.71 -7.36 -1.56
C ALA A 130 -15.80 -8.49 -2.61
N ALA A 131 -15.07 -9.60 -2.41
CA ALA A 131 -15.06 -10.79 -3.26
C ALA A 131 -16.16 -11.81 -2.87
#